data_AF-A0A4Z0C0B2-F1
#
_entry.id   AF-A0A4Z0C0B2-F1
#
_cell.length_a   1.000
_cell.length_b   1.000
_cell.length_c   1.000
_cell.angle_alpha   90.00
_cell.angle_beta   90.00
_cell.angle_gamma   90.00
#
_symmetry.space_group_name_H-M   'P 1'
#
loop_
_entity.id
_entity.type
_entity.pdbx_description
1 polymer ?
#
loop_
_entity_poly.entity_id
_entity_poly.type
_entity_poly.pdbx_seq_one_letter_code
_entity_poly.pdbx_strand_id
1 'polypeptide(L)'
;MTTPLTTHRNLVTLAQVLRRLEKSRVPVDPEQYRTLVAQITAELAQHPRDASLEMLLAAVPELAELYENLNYEAAGLCRSPLEASVQAEKAARAAIEAARR
;
A
#
# COMPACT_ATOMS: atom_id res chain seq x y z
N MET A 1 12.77 -20.95 -2.28
CA MET A 1 12.56 -20.55 -0.87
C MET A 1 13.43 -19.33 -0.58
N THR A 2 12.93 -18.13 -0.91
CA THR A 2 13.57 -16.87 -0.54
C THR A 2 13.23 -16.57 0.92
N THR A 3 14.25 -16.29 1.73
CA THR A 3 14.14 -16.07 3.18
C THR A 3 13.46 -14.72 3.44
N PRO A 4 12.60 -14.55 4.47
CA PRO A 4 11.84 -13.32 4.72
C PRO A 4 12.69 -12.04 4.73
N LEU A 5 13.91 -12.09 5.26
CA LEU A 5 14.83 -10.94 5.31
C LEU A 5 15.27 -10.43 3.92
N THR A 6 15.39 -11.33 2.93
CA THR A 6 15.79 -10.96 1.56
C THR A 6 14.65 -10.30 0.79
N THR A 7 13.41 -10.76 0.97
CA THR A 7 12.21 -10.16 0.35
C THR A 7 11.99 -8.73 0.87
N HIS A 8 12.10 -8.51 2.18
CA HIS A 8 11.98 -7.17 2.79
C HIS A 8 13.02 -6.19 2.24
N ARG A 9 14.27 -6.63 2.06
CA ARG A 9 15.34 -5.77 1.52
C ARG A 9 15.13 -5.40 0.05
N ASN A 10 14.55 -6.30 -0.73
CA ASN A 10 14.23 -6.06 -2.14
C ASN A 10 13.11 -5.01 -2.27
N LEU A 11 12.00 -5.18 -1.54
CA LEU A 11 10.87 -4.26 -1.62
C LEU A 11 11.23 -2.84 -1.19
N VAL A 12 12.03 -2.68 -0.12
CA VAL A 12 12.53 -1.37 0.33
C VAL A 12 13.34 -0.68 -0.78
N THR A 13 14.21 -1.44 -1.47
CA THR A 13 15.03 -0.90 -2.56
C THR A 13 14.15 -0.44 -3.73
N LEU A 14 13.20 -1.27 -4.15
CA LEU A 14 12.27 -0.94 -5.23
C LEU A 14 11.41 0.28 -4.88
N ALA A 15 10.95 0.39 -3.63
CA ALA A 15 10.18 1.54 -3.13
C ALA A 15 10.98 2.85 -3.20
N GLN A 16 12.28 2.81 -2.88
CA GLN A 16 13.14 3.98 -3.01
C GLN A 16 13.36 4.39 -4.47
N VAL A 17 13.48 3.43 -5.38
CA VAL A 17 13.56 3.71 -6.82
C VAL A 17 12.25 4.34 -7.30
N LEU A 18 11.10 3.79 -6.90
CA LEU A 18 9.78 4.33 -7.25
C LEU A 18 9.66 5.79 -6.80
N ARG A 19 9.92 6.06 -5.51
CA ARG A 19 9.91 7.43 -4.97
C ARG A 19 10.83 8.38 -5.71
N ARG A 20 11.98 7.91 -6.22
CA ARG A 20 12.90 8.73 -7.01
C ARG A 20 12.33 9.04 -8.39
N LEU A 21 11.69 8.08 -9.04
CA LEU A 21 11.07 8.27 -10.36
C LEU A 21 9.86 9.22 -10.26
N GLU A 22 9.00 9.02 -9.26
CA GLU A 22 7.82 9.88 -9.00
C GLU A 22 8.19 11.34 -8.73
N LYS A 23 9.33 11.59 -8.07
CA LYS A 23 9.83 12.94 -7.77
C LYS A 23 10.76 13.51 -8.84
N SER A 24 10.95 12.79 -9.95
CA SER A 24 11.86 13.22 -11.01
C SER A 24 11.32 14.49 -11.68
N ARG A 25 12.19 15.50 -11.84
CA ARG A 25 11.90 16.72 -12.62
C ARG A 25 12.18 16.55 -14.11
N VAL A 26 12.79 15.43 -14.48
CA VAL A 26 13.13 15.06 -15.87
C VAL A 26 12.19 13.93 -16.29
N PRO A 27 11.73 13.91 -17.56
CA PRO A 27 10.92 12.81 -18.06
C PRO A 27 11.57 11.45 -17.78
N VAL A 28 10.80 10.56 -17.17
CA VAL A 28 11.20 9.17 -16.93
C VAL A 28 10.77 8.34 -18.13
N ASP A 29 11.62 7.39 -18.54
CA ASP A 29 11.27 6.44 -19.58
C ASP A 29 10.04 5.61 -19.16
N PRO A 30 8.94 5.64 -19.94
CA PRO A 30 7.72 4.90 -19.60
C PRO A 30 7.94 3.39 -19.45
N GLU A 31 8.86 2.81 -20.22
CA GLU A 31 9.12 1.36 -20.16
C GLU A 31 9.85 0.98 -18.87
N GLN A 32 10.81 1.80 -18.46
CA GLN A 32 11.48 1.67 -17.17
C GLN A 32 10.48 1.75 -16.01
N TYR A 33 9.55 2.71 -16.06
CA TYR A 33 8.52 2.87 -15.03
C TYR A 33 7.61 1.63 -14.95
N ARG A 34 7.10 1.16 -16.11
CA ARG A 34 6.27 -0.05 -16.18
C ARG A 34 7.00 -1.28 -15.61
N THR A 35 8.26 -1.45 -15.95
CA THR A 35 9.08 -2.57 -15.46
C THR A 35 9.23 -2.53 -13.94
N LEU A 36 9.49 -1.35 -13.38
CA LEU A 36 9.59 -1.17 -11.94
C LEU A 36 8.28 -1.50 -11.22
N VAL A 37 7.16 -0.98 -11.72
CA VAL A 37 5.84 -1.27 -11.14
C VAL A 37 5.52 -2.76 -11.20
N ALA A 38 5.82 -3.44 -12.31
CA ALA A 38 5.61 -4.88 -12.44
C ALA A 38 6.42 -5.69 -11.40
N GLN A 39 7.67 -5.30 -11.14
CA GLN A 39 8.51 -5.93 -10.12
C GLN A 39 7.97 -5.69 -8.72
N ILE A 40 7.57 -4.46 -8.40
CA ILE A 40 6.96 -4.12 -7.11
C ILE A 40 5.69 -4.95 -6.89
N THR A 41 4.81 -5.03 -7.89
CA THR A 41 3.59 -5.84 -7.83
C THR A 41 3.90 -7.31 -7.55
N ALA A 42 4.88 -7.88 -8.23
CA ALA A 42 5.28 -9.28 -8.03
C ALA A 42 5.83 -9.54 -6.63
N GLU A 43 6.65 -8.62 -6.10
CA GLU A 43 7.17 -8.70 -4.73
C GLU A 43 6.04 -8.55 -3.69
N LEU A 44 5.15 -7.58 -3.86
CA LEU A 44 4.01 -7.36 -2.97
C LEU A 44 3.05 -8.55 -2.93
N ALA A 45 2.83 -9.23 -4.06
CA ALA A 45 1.98 -10.42 -4.12
C ALA A 45 2.50 -11.58 -3.27
N GLN A 46 3.83 -11.66 -3.07
CA GLN A 46 4.48 -12.69 -2.26
C GLN A 46 4.79 -12.21 -0.84
N HIS A 47 4.58 -10.93 -0.56
CA HIS A 47 4.96 -10.32 0.70
C HIS A 47 3.90 -10.58 1.79
N PRO A 48 4.30 -11.00 3.00
CA PRO A 48 3.37 -11.08 4.11
C PRO A 48 2.86 -9.69 4.48
N ARG A 49 1.56 -9.57 4.75
CA ARG A 49 0.94 -8.33 5.27
C ARG A 49 1.24 -8.22 6.77
N ASP A 50 2.47 -7.83 7.08
CA ASP A 50 2.99 -7.69 8.43
C ASP A 50 3.22 -6.23 8.81
N ALA A 51 3.59 -5.99 10.08
CA ALA A 51 3.87 -4.65 10.58
C ALA A 51 5.03 -3.96 9.84
N SER A 52 5.96 -4.72 9.25
CA SER A 52 7.09 -4.15 8.51
C SER A 52 6.62 -3.57 7.17
N LEU A 53 5.72 -4.27 6.48
CA LEU A 53 5.07 -3.76 5.28
C LEU A 53 4.29 -2.48 5.60
N GLU A 54 3.48 -2.48 6.66
CA GLU A 54 2.70 -1.31 7.05
C GLU A 54 3.59 -0.10 7.36
N MET A 55 4.71 -0.31 8.06
CA MET A 55 5.71 0.76 8.28
C MET A 55 6.30 1.29 6.97
N LEU A 56 6.60 0.42 6.01
CA LEU A 56 7.14 0.84 4.71
C LEU A 56 6.09 1.64 3.91
N LEU A 57 4.85 1.18 3.88
CA LEU A 57 3.75 1.89 3.21
C LEU A 57 3.47 3.24 3.88
N ALA A 58 3.62 3.35 5.20
CA ALA A 58 3.52 4.64 5.90
C ALA A 58 4.69 5.60 5.57
N ALA A 59 5.89 5.06 5.30
CA ALA A 59 7.08 5.86 5.03
C ALA A 59 7.23 6.29 3.56
N VAL A 60 6.61 5.57 2.62
CA VAL A 60 6.71 5.79 1.18
C VAL A 60 5.29 5.92 0.58
N PRO A 61 4.73 7.14 0.53
CA PRO A 61 3.37 7.38 0.02
C PRO A 61 3.15 6.86 -1.40
N GLU A 62 4.15 6.95 -2.26
CA GLU A 62 4.08 6.49 -3.66
C GLU A 62 3.85 4.97 -3.74
N LEU A 63 4.44 4.22 -2.81
CA LEU A 63 4.22 2.78 -2.70
C LEU A 63 2.84 2.47 -2.10
N ALA A 64 2.39 3.26 -1.12
CA ALA A 64 1.07 3.13 -0.53
C ALA A 64 -0.06 3.29 -1.56
N GLU A 65 0.03 4.31 -2.40
CA GLU A 65 -0.95 4.55 -3.47
C GLU A 65 -0.96 3.39 -4.47
N LEU A 66 0.20 2.89 -4.87
CA LEU A 66 0.29 1.71 -5.73
C LEU A 66 -0.34 0.47 -5.06
N TYR A 67 -0.04 0.24 -3.79
CA TYR A 67 -0.59 -0.88 -3.01
C TYR A 67 -2.12 -0.80 -2.91
N GLU A 68 -2.66 0.38 -2.62
CA GLU A 68 -4.11 0.65 -2.59
C GLU A 68 -4.75 0.33 -3.94
N ASN A 69 -4.19 0.85 -5.03
CA ASN A 69 -4.70 0.60 -6.38
C ASN A 69 -4.71 -0.89 -6.75
N LEU A 70 -3.67 -1.63 -6.38
CA LEU A 70 -3.59 -3.08 -6.61
C LEU A 70 -4.65 -3.87 -5.84
N ASN A 71 -5.10 -3.37 -4.69
CA ASN A 71 -6.07 -4.01 -3.82
C ASN A 71 -7.45 -3.35 -3.88
N TYR A 72 -7.68 -2.45 -4.83
CA TYR A 72 -8.88 -1.63 -4.89
C TYR A 72 -10.17 -2.47 -4.93
N GLU A 73 -10.17 -3.56 -5.68
CA GLU A 73 -11.34 -4.46 -5.76
C GLU A 73 -11.67 -5.12 -4.41
N ALA A 74 -10.68 -5.35 -3.55
CA ALA A 74 -10.84 -6.05 -2.28
C ALA A 74 -11.08 -5.10 -1.09
N ALA A 75 -10.45 -3.92 -1.08
CA ALA A 75 -10.41 -3.02 0.07
C ALA A 75 -10.77 -1.56 -0.27
N GLY A 76 -11.07 -1.25 -1.53
CA GLY A 76 -11.12 0.12 -2.01
C GLY A 76 -9.77 0.82 -1.80
N LEU A 77 -9.81 2.13 -1.52
CA LEU A 77 -8.62 2.92 -1.16
C LEU A 77 -8.31 2.88 0.35
N CYS A 78 -8.97 2.00 1.11
CA CYS A 78 -8.79 1.92 2.56
C CYS A 78 -7.74 0.87 2.93
N ARG A 79 -6.62 1.31 3.52
CA ARG A 79 -5.64 0.44 4.20
C ARG A 79 -5.93 0.23 5.70
N SER A 80 -6.99 0.84 6.22
CA SER A 80 -7.35 0.71 7.63
C SER A 80 -7.80 -0.72 7.96
N PRO A 81 -7.42 -1.27 9.14
CA PRO A 81 -7.84 -2.61 9.55
C PRO A 81 -9.36 -2.76 9.48
N LEU A 82 -9.84 -3.83 8.85
CA LEU A 82 -11.27 -4.08 8.63
C LEU A 82 -12.07 -3.99 9.94
N GLU A 83 -11.56 -4.56 11.02
CA GLU A 83 -12.22 -4.52 12.33
C GLU A 83 -12.41 -3.08 12.82
N ALA A 84 -11.37 -2.25 12.73
CA ALA A 84 -11.46 -0.85 13.12
C ALA A 84 -12.48 -0.08 12.26
N SER A 85 -12.50 -0.34 10.94
CA SER A 85 -13.48 0.25 10.03
C SER A 85 -14.92 -0.15 10.37
N VAL A 86 -15.16 -1.45 10.64
CA VAL A 86 -16.48 -1.97 11.00
C VAL A 86 -16.96 -1.41 12.34
N GLN A 87 -16.07 -1.31 13.33
CA GLN A 87 -16.42 -0.72 14.63
C GLN A 87 -16.73 0.77 14.50
N ALA A 88 -15.96 1.51 13.68
CA ALA A 88 -16.24 2.91 13.39
C ALA A 88 -17.60 3.10 12.69
N GLU A 89 -17.94 2.24 11.73
CA GLU A 89 -19.25 2.27 11.06
C GLU A 89 -20.40 2.02 12.05
N LYS A 90 -20.28 0.98 12.90
CA LYS A 90 -21.28 0.66 13.93
C LYS A 90 -21.47 1.83 14.91
N ALA A 91 -20.37 2.43 15.38
CA ALA A 91 -20.41 3.57 16.28
C ALA A 91 -21.08 4.79 15.63
N ALA A 92 -20.75 5.08 14.37
CA ALA A 92 -21.37 6.17 13.62
C ALA A 92 -22.88 5.96 13.44
N ARG A 93 -23.31 4.75 13.08
CA ARG A 93 -24.74 4.40 12.97
C ARG A 93 -25.48 4.62 14.29
N ALA A 94 -24.93 4.13 15.40
CA ALA A 94 -25.53 4.29 16.72
C ALA A 94 -25.67 5.77 17.12
N ALA A 95 -24.65 6.60 16.84
CA ALA A 95 -24.69 8.03 17.11
C ALA A 95 -25.77 8.76 16.28
N ILE A 96 -25.89 8.42 14.99
CA ILE A 96 -26.93 8.97 14.11
C ILE A 96 -28.33 8.58 14.59
N GLU A 97 -28.53 7.33 14.98
CA GLU A 97 -29.81 6.85 15.52
C GLU A 97 -30.18 7.54 16.84
N ALA A 98 -29.20 7.78 17.71
CA ALA A 98 -29.41 8.49 18.97
C ALA A 98 -29.82 9.95 18.73
N ALA A 99 -29.20 10.64 17.77
CA ALA A 99 -29.50 12.03 17.44
C ALA A 99 -30.85 12.22 16.73
N ARG A 100 -31.45 11.14 16.19
CA ARG A 100 -32.76 11.16 15.54
C ARG A 100 -33.93 11.01 16.52
N ARG A 101 -33.67 10.61 17.77
CA ARG A 101 -34.69 10.50 18.83
C ARG A 101 -34.81 11.82 19.58
#